data_AF-Q2W892-F1
#
_entry.id   AF-Q2W892-F1
#
_cell.length_a   1.000
_cell.length_b   1.000
_cell.length_c   1.000
_cell.angle_alpha   90.00
_cell.angle_beta   90.00
_cell.angle_gamma   90.00
#
_symmetry.space_group_name_H-M   'P 1'
#
loop_
_entity.id
_entity.type
_entity.pdbx_description
1 polymer ?
#
loop_
_entity_poly.entity_id
_entity_poly.type
_entity_poly.pdbx_seq_one_letter_code
_entity_poly.pdbx_strand_id
1 'polypeptide(L)'
;MAGQRGVWIKGLTKDDKAATSRTCERFIAEVLIPRFLPEIRPTEFNYPIAITGKWRGDKYSFIQRYRSGFADNAGEVFDSAFARLDHVSGDRFDLMWHRHTGQWLCFRAGVSLAEALQLMEAEGLLQPN
;
A
#
# COMPACT_ATOMS: atom_id res chain seq x y z
N MET A 1 42.52 -12.38 17.85
CA MET A 1 42.01 -11.34 16.93
C MET A 1 40.67 -11.85 16.39
N ALA A 2 39.57 -11.32 16.90
CA ALA A 2 38.23 -11.84 16.63
C ALA A 2 37.79 -11.53 15.19
N GLY A 3 37.34 -12.56 14.48
CA GLY A 3 36.77 -12.43 13.14
C GLY A 3 35.47 -11.64 13.17
N GLN A 4 35.39 -10.61 12.33
CA GLN A 4 34.20 -9.82 12.13
C GLN A 4 33.19 -10.68 11.36
N ARG A 5 32.25 -11.31 12.08
CA ARG A 5 31.12 -12.04 11.50
C ARG A 5 30.20 -11.02 10.82
N GLY A 6 30.26 -10.93 9.49
CA GLY A 6 29.27 -10.21 8.71
C GLY A 6 27.88 -10.80 8.98
N VAL A 7 27.00 -10.01 9.59
CA VAL A 7 25.59 -10.39 9.78
C VAL A 7 24.95 -10.40 8.41
N TRP A 8 24.63 -11.59 7.89
CA TRP A 8 23.80 -11.73 6.71
C TRP A 8 22.39 -11.22 7.04
N ILE A 9 22.03 -10.05 6.54
CA ILE A 9 20.63 -9.60 6.54
C ILE A 9 19.89 -10.51 5.56
N LYS A 10 18.97 -11.32 6.09
CA LYS A 10 18.14 -12.21 5.26
C LYS A 10 17.27 -11.32 4.36
N GLY A 11 17.54 -11.36 3.06
CA GLY A 11 16.76 -10.63 2.06
C GLY A 11 15.32 -11.12 1.98
N LEU A 12 14.43 -10.25 1.50
CA LEU A 12 13.00 -10.52 1.36
C LEU A 12 12.75 -11.75 0.48
N THR A 13 12.30 -12.84 1.08
CA THR A 13 12.02 -14.09 0.36
C THR A 13 10.62 -14.09 -0.26
N LYS A 14 10.33 -15.10 -1.11
CA LYS A 14 8.98 -15.30 -1.65
C LYS A 14 7.96 -15.58 -0.55
N ASP A 15 8.37 -16.33 0.48
CA ASP A 15 7.48 -16.66 1.60
C ASP A 15 7.18 -15.44 2.46
N ASP A 16 8.18 -14.58 2.68
CA ASP A 16 8.00 -13.30 3.39
C ASP A 16 7.03 -12.38 2.62
N LYS A 17 7.16 -12.30 1.29
CA LYS A 17 6.21 -11.56 0.44
C LYS A 17 4.81 -12.14 0.51
N ALA A 18 4.67 -13.46 0.48
CA ALA A 18 3.38 -14.12 0.54
C ALA A 18 2.70 -13.93 1.91
N ALA A 19 3.46 -14.01 3.00
CA ALA A 19 2.95 -13.76 4.35
C ALA A 19 2.50 -12.31 4.55
N THR A 20 3.31 -11.36 4.07
CA THR A 20 2.97 -9.93 4.07
C THR A 20 1.73 -9.67 3.21
N SER A 21 1.70 -10.20 1.99
CA SER A 21 0.54 -10.11 1.08
C SER A 21 -0.74 -10.58 1.73
N ARG A 22 -0.75 -11.78 2.35
CA ARG A 22 -1.95 -12.30 3.04
C ARG A 22 -2.45 -11.35 4.13
N THR A 23 -1.52 -10.76 4.89
CA THR A 23 -1.87 -9.83 5.97
C THR A 23 -2.45 -8.52 5.40
N CYS A 24 -1.81 -7.96 4.39
CA CYS A 24 -2.28 -6.75 3.71
C CYS A 24 -3.62 -6.97 2.97
N GLU A 25 -3.79 -8.11 2.31
CA GLU A 25 -5.04 -8.47 1.60
C GLU A 25 -6.20 -8.63 2.58
N ARG A 26 -5.96 -9.24 3.75
CA ARG A 26 -6.95 -9.28 4.83
C ARG A 26 -7.29 -7.87 5.32
N PHE A 27 -6.30 -7.03 5.57
CA PHE A 27 -6.53 -5.63 5.96
C PHE A 27 -7.33 -4.84 4.91
N ILE A 28 -7.02 -5.04 3.63
CA ILE A 28 -7.79 -4.44 2.53
C ILE A 28 -9.25 -4.91 2.58
N ALA A 29 -9.48 -6.21 2.69
CA ALA A 29 -10.81 -6.80 2.65
C ALA A 29 -11.67 -6.47 3.90
N GLU A 30 -11.05 -6.44 5.08
CA GLU A 30 -11.77 -6.31 6.35
C GLU A 30 -11.83 -4.87 6.87
N VAL A 31 -10.90 -4.00 6.47
CA VAL A 31 -10.82 -2.61 6.96
C VAL A 31 -11.02 -1.61 5.84
N LEU A 32 -10.19 -1.66 4.79
CA LEU A 32 -10.19 -0.59 3.79
C LEU A 32 -11.43 -0.60 2.91
N ILE A 33 -11.82 -1.77 2.37
CA ILE A 33 -13.00 -1.87 1.50
C ILE A 33 -14.27 -1.48 2.26
N PRO A 34 -14.60 -2.05 3.43
CA PRO A 34 -15.82 -1.68 4.14
C PRO A 34 -15.91 -0.20 4.50
N ARG A 35 -14.76 0.45 4.76
CA ARG A 35 -14.72 1.86 5.18
C ARG A 35 -14.69 2.85 4.01
N PHE A 36 -13.93 2.56 2.96
CA PHE A 36 -13.63 3.51 1.88
C PHE A 36 -14.23 3.12 0.52
N LEU A 37 -14.68 1.89 0.36
CA LEU A 37 -15.38 1.41 -0.83
C LEU A 37 -16.54 0.46 -0.47
N PRO A 38 -17.50 0.90 0.38
CA PRO A 38 -18.63 0.06 0.76
C PRO A 38 -19.57 -0.24 -0.43
N GLU A 39 -19.59 0.66 -1.41
CA GLU A 39 -20.39 0.56 -2.63
C GLU A 39 -19.66 1.26 -3.77
N ILE A 40 -19.76 0.71 -4.98
CA ILE A 40 -19.30 1.39 -6.19
C ILE A 40 -20.40 2.31 -6.69
N ARG A 41 -20.17 3.62 -6.63
CA ARG A 41 -21.12 4.64 -7.08
C ARG A 41 -20.56 5.37 -8.30
N PRO A 42 -21.08 5.11 -9.51
CA PRO A 42 -20.72 5.89 -10.68
C PRO A 42 -21.00 7.38 -10.45
N THR A 43 -20.08 8.23 -10.90
CA THR A 43 -20.22 9.69 -10.85
C THR A 43 -19.90 10.27 -12.22
N GLU A 44 -20.14 11.57 -12.42
CA GLU A 44 -19.66 12.31 -13.60
C GLU A 44 -18.12 12.53 -13.59
N PHE A 45 -17.47 12.28 -12.45
CA PHE A 45 -16.03 12.33 -12.26
C PHE A 45 -15.44 10.92 -12.11
N ASN A 46 -14.13 10.84 -11.89
CA ASN A 46 -13.46 9.58 -11.52
C ASN A 46 -14.03 9.03 -10.20
N TYR A 47 -14.39 7.76 -10.19
CA TYR A 47 -14.94 7.08 -9.00
C TYR A 47 -14.21 5.77 -8.73
N PRO A 48 -14.01 5.41 -7.45
CA PRO A 48 -13.26 4.21 -7.11
C PRO A 48 -14.08 2.94 -7.39
N ILE A 49 -13.39 1.91 -7.86
CA ILE A 49 -13.98 0.61 -8.22
C ILE A 49 -13.27 -0.58 -7.59
N ALA A 50 -12.06 -0.41 -7.06
CA ALA A 50 -11.38 -1.43 -6.27
C ALA A 50 -10.30 -0.83 -5.36
N ILE A 51 -9.97 -1.53 -4.29
CA ILE A 51 -8.76 -1.31 -3.48
C ILE A 51 -7.97 -2.63 -3.52
N THR A 52 -6.69 -2.56 -3.87
CA THR A 52 -5.82 -3.74 -4.05
C THR A 52 -4.43 -3.46 -3.50
N GLY A 53 -3.65 -4.53 -3.31
CA GLY A 53 -2.25 -4.44 -2.96
C GLY A 53 -1.36 -5.12 -3.99
N LYS A 54 -0.16 -4.59 -4.21
CA LYS A 54 0.75 -5.11 -5.25
C LYS A 54 2.22 -4.96 -4.87
N TRP A 55 2.98 -6.03 -5.05
CA TRP A 55 4.44 -6.00 -4.98
C TRP A 55 5.08 -5.47 -6.26
N ARG A 56 6.12 -4.64 -6.10
CA ARG A 56 7.11 -4.31 -7.13
C ARG A 56 8.50 -4.30 -6.48
N GLY A 57 9.30 -5.33 -6.75
CA GLY A 57 10.58 -5.52 -6.05
C GLY A 57 10.34 -5.77 -4.57
N ASP A 58 10.97 -4.96 -3.73
CA ASP A 58 10.88 -4.93 -2.26
C ASP A 58 9.79 -3.98 -1.74
N LYS A 59 8.94 -3.45 -2.62
CA LYS A 59 7.91 -2.46 -2.26
C LYS A 59 6.52 -3.03 -2.44
N TYR A 60 5.68 -2.94 -1.41
CA TYR A 60 4.27 -3.30 -1.47
C TYR A 60 3.40 -2.05 -1.47
N SER A 61 2.70 -1.77 -2.56
CA SER A 61 1.85 -0.58 -2.68
C SER A 61 0.39 -0.94 -2.44
N PHE A 62 -0.32 -0.10 -1.71
CA PHE A 62 -1.77 -0.08 -1.63
C PHE A 62 -2.32 0.87 -2.70
N ILE A 63 -3.26 0.38 -3.49
CA ILE A 63 -3.69 0.98 -4.74
C ILE A 63 -5.21 1.05 -4.78
N GLN A 64 -5.73 2.24 -5.06
CA GLN A 64 -7.13 2.46 -5.39
C GLN A 64 -7.25 2.55 -6.90
N ARG A 65 -8.11 1.70 -7.46
CA ARG A 65 -8.45 1.71 -8.88
C ARG A 65 -9.67 2.56 -9.09
N TYR A 66 -9.59 3.45 -10.07
CA TYR A 66 -10.67 4.34 -10.45
C TYR A 66 -11.18 4.00 -11.84
N ARG A 67 -12.45 4.33 -12.09
CA ARG A 67 -13.02 4.42 -13.42
C ARG A 67 -13.39 5.87 -13.70
N SER A 68 -13.13 6.32 -14.93
CA SER A 68 -13.56 7.64 -15.37
C SER A 68 -15.06 7.68 -15.60
N GLY A 69 -15.69 8.71 -15.02
CA GLY A 69 -17.05 9.13 -15.30
C GLY A 69 -17.15 10.29 -16.28
N PHE A 70 -16.03 10.88 -16.69
CA PHE A 70 -16.03 12.01 -17.61
C PHE A 70 -16.52 11.59 -18.99
N ALA A 71 -17.28 12.46 -19.65
CA ALA A 71 -17.94 12.12 -20.92
C ALA A 71 -16.96 11.78 -22.06
N ASP A 72 -15.77 12.37 -22.06
CA ASP A 72 -14.74 12.23 -23.08
C ASP A 72 -13.94 10.93 -22.98
N ASN A 73 -13.84 10.33 -21.79
CA ASN A 73 -13.14 9.07 -21.57
C ASN A 73 -13.89 8.10 -20.64
N ALA A 74 -15.23 8.13 -20.71
CA ALA A 74 -16.11 7.35 -19.88
C ALA A 74 -15.75 5.85 -19.93
N GLY A 75 -15.56 5.26 -18.75
CA GLY A 75 -15.22 3.84 -18.63
C GLY A 75 -13.72 3.51 -18.63
N GLU A 76 -12.84 4.46 -18.96
CA GLU A 76 -11.39 4.25 -18.80
C GLU A 76 -11.04 3.96 -17.33
N VAL A 77 -10.00 3.16 -17.12
CA VAL A 77 -9.60 2.69 -15.78
C VAL A 77 -8.14 3.01 -15.53
N PHE A 78 -7.85 3.48 -14.32
CA PHE A 78 -6.48 3.77 -13.89
C PHE A 78 -6.26 3.45 -12.41
N ASP A 79 -5.00 3.26 -12.04
CA ASP A 79 -4.57 2.91 -10.70
C ASP A 79 -3.88 4.11 -10.04
N SER A 80 -4.25 4.41 -8.79
CA SER A 80 -3.60 5.44 -7.96
C SER A 80 -3.15 4.82 -6.64
N ALA A 81 -1.84 4.81 -6.41
CA ALA A 81 -1.29 4.34 -5.15
C ALA A 81 -1.36 5.45 -4.08
N PHE A 82 -1.75 5.10 -2.85
CA PHE A 82 -1.89 6.07 -1.75
C PHE A 82 -0.89 5.81 -0.61
N ALA A 83 -0.57 4.54 -0.33
CA ALA A 83 0.42 4.14 0.67
C ALA A 83 1.33 3.03 0.13
N ARG A 84 2.55 2.92 0.65
CA ARG A 84 3.51 1.88 0.25
C ARG A 84 4.40 1.47 1.41
N LEU A 85 4.67 0.18 1.51
CA LEU A 85 5.63 -0.40 2.44
C LEU A 85 6.91 -0.71 1.67
N ASP A 86 8.00 -0.01 1.97
CA ASP A 86 9.33 -0.31 1.43
C ASP A 86 10.03 -1.24 2.43
N HIS A 87 10.26 -2.51 2.06
CA HIS A 87 10.87 -3.49 2.95
C HIS A 87 12.33 -3.13 3.26
N VAL A 88 12.67 -3.13 4.55
CA VAL A 88 14.03 -2.82 5.03
C VAL A 88 14.74 -4.10 5.44
N SER A 89 14.16 -4.87 6.36
CA SER A 89 14.71 -6.13 6.85
C SER A 89 13.72 -6.86 7.73
N GLY A 90 13.65 -8.20 7.67
CA GLY A 90 12.73 -8.96 8.53
C GLY A 90 11.29 -8.44 8.43
N ASP A 91 10.68 -8.13 9.58
CA ASP A 91 9.37 -7.47 9.68
C ASP A 91 9.53 -5.95 9.89
N ARG A 92 10.32 -5.27 9.07
CA ARG A 92 10.54 -3.81 9.16
C ARG A 92 10.36 -3.16 7.80
N PHE A 93 9.58 -2.09 7.79
CA PHE A 93 9.19 -1.36 6.59
C PHE A 93 9.31 0.14 6.82
N ASP A 94 9.73 0.85 5.78
CA ASP A 94 9.48 2.28 5.68
C ASP A 94 8.08 2.47 5.12
N LEU A 95 7.20 3.09 5.90
CA LEU A 95 5.85 3.44 5.50
C LEU A 95 5.90 4.75 4.73
N MET A 96 5.55 4.68 3.46
CA MET A 96 5.60 5.77 2.50
C MET A 96 4.19 6.24 2.16
N TRP A 97 4.02 7.55 2.00
CA TRP A 97 2.79 8.15 1.50
C TRP A 97 3.04 8.79 0.13
N HIS A 98 2.02 8.75 -0.73
CA HIS A 98 2.09 9.30 -2.07
C HIS A 98 1.45 10.69 -2.11
N ARG A 99 2.23 11.72 -2.43
CA ARG A 99 1.66 13.05 -2.68
C ARG A 99 0.92 13.04 -4.01
N HIS A 100 -0.11 13.88 -4.11
CA HIS A 100 -0.79 14.15 -5.38
C HIS A 100 0.14 14.70 -6.47
N THR A 101 1.35 15.16 -6.11
CA THR A 101 2.41 15.59 -7.03
C THR A 101 3.25 14.43 -7.62
N GLY A 102 2.93 13.17 -7.28
CA GLY A 102 3.67 11.99 -7.76
C GLY A 102 4.89 11.62 -6.92
N GLN A 103 5.15 12.35 -5.83
CA GLN A 103 6.31 12.10 -4.96
C GLN A 103 5.96 11.12 -3.84
N TRP A 104 6.88 10.19 -3.57
CA TRP A 104 6.82 9.33 -2.39
C TRP A 104 7.65 9.93 -1.26
N LEU A 105 7.02 10.11 -0.11
CA LEU A 105 7.68 10.59 1.10
C LEU A 105 7.57 9.55 2.22
N CYS A 106 8.64 9.42 3.00
CA CYS A 106 8.62 8.56 4.18
C CYS A 106 7.76 9.22 5.26
N PHE A 107 6.70 8.52 5.66
CA PHE A 107 5.82 8.91 6.77
C PHE A 107 6.40 8.46 8.11
N ARG A 108 6.81 7.19 8.18
CA ARG A 108 7.49 6.57 9.33
C ARG A 108 8.47 5.51 8.83
N ALA A 109 9.70 5.54 9.34
CA ALA A 109 10.74 4.60 8.96
C ALA A 109 10.83 3.41 9.94
N GLY A 110 11.18 2.23 9.43
CA GLY A 110 11.49 1.06 10.24
C GLY A 110 10.38 0.56 11.15
N VAL A 111 9.12 0.68 10.76
CA VAL A 111 7.96 0.18 11.52
C VAL A 111 7.69 -1.29 11.20
N SER A 112 7.09 -2.02 12.13
CA SER A 112 6.57 -3.37 11.85
C SER A 112 5.40 -3.33 10.87
N LEU A 113 5.07 -4.47 10.25
CA LEU A 113 3.88 -4.55 9.41
C LEU A 113 2.62 -4.19 10.20
N ALA A 114 2.49 -4.68 11.43
CA ALA A 114 1.34 -4.41 12.29
C ALA A 114 1.18 -2.91 12.60
N GLU A 115 2.28 -2.25 13.01
CA GLU A 115 2.28 -0.80 13.27
C GLU A 115 1.96 0.00 12.00
N ALA A 116 2.48 -0.40 10.84
CA ALA A 116 2.20 0.27 9.58
C ALA A 116 0.71 0.24 9.23
N LEU A 117 0.05 -0.91 9.40
CA LEU A 117 -1.40 -1.05 9.15
C LEU A 117 -2.25 -0.24 10.15
N GLN A 118 -1.83 -0.19 11.42
CA GLN A 118 -2.49 0.66 12.43
C GLN A 118 -2.39 2.15 12.05
N LEU A 119 -1.22 2.60 11.60
CA LEU A 119 -1.03 3.97 11.13
C LEU A 119 -1.89 4.26 9.90
N MET A 120 -1.99 3.33 8.95
CA MET A 120 -2.87 3.50 7.78
C MET A 120 -4.34 3.64 8.17
N GLU A 121 -4.80 2.97 9.21
CA GLU A 121 -6.18 3.08 9.70
C GLU A 121 -6.47 4.41 10.42
N ALA A 122 -5.44 5.01 11.06
CA ALA A 122 -5.57 6.21 11.86
C ALA A 122 -5.27 7.51 11.09
N GLU A 123 -4.37 7.46 10.11
CA GLU A 123 -3.79 8.65 9.49
C GLU A 123 -4.36 8.90 8.09
N GLY A 124 -5.11 10.01 7.92
CA GLY A 124 -5.77 10.34 6.66
C GLY A 124 -4.83 10.46 5.45
N LEU A 125 -3.56 10.83 5.66
CA LEU A 125 -2.55 10.90 4.58
C LEU A 125 -2.18 9.53 3.99
N LEU A 126 -2.49 8.45 4.71
CA LEU A 126 -2.19 7.07 4.33
C LEU A 126 -3.45 6.33 3.87
N GLN A 127 -4.56 7.04 3.67
CA GLN A 127 -5.85 6.48 3.32
C GLN A 127 -6.21 6.71 1.84
N PRO A 128 -7.11 5.89 1.28
CA PRO A 128 -7.72 6.14 -0.02
C PRO A 128 -8.37 7.54 -0.08
N ASN A 129 -8.26 8.23 -1.22
CA ASN A 129 -8.91 9.54 -1.47
C ASN A 129 -10.27 9.39 -2.16
#